data_AF-B1X4N0-F1
#
_entry.id   AF-B1X4N0-F1
#
_cell.length_a   1.000
_cell.length_b   1.000
_cell.length_c   1.000
_cell.angle_alpha   90.00
_cell.angle_beta   90.00
_cell.angle_gamma   90.00
#
_symmetry.space_group_name_H-M   'P 1'
#
loop_
_entity.id
_entity.type
_entity.pdbx_description
1 polymer ?
#
loop_
_entity_poly.entity_id
_entity_poly.type
_entity_poly.pdbx_seq_one_letter_code
_entity_poly.pdbx_strand_id
1 'polypeptide(L)'
;MNGSWFEELESQLNQHFESFLSANPEQKRLLEEEELEDRQRCVIERQLMLQRQREQLQKKLLKLVPEINSWQNRLIRARQVQDWKSVEIAAKEQKKLMNKGKNEWEALKEIRIELSRLNAALNVLQQIIGITHNNSKIFTRVSTNLNDLENTWDKFESEQELECLRRKNSR
;
A
#
# COMPACT_ATOMS: atom_id res chain seq x y z
N MET A 1 31.05 -5.39 19.92
CA MET A 1 31.01 -3.95 19.55
C MET A 1 31.28 -3.83 18.05
N ASN A 2 30.39 -4.36 17.21
CA ASN A 2 30.60 -4.44 15.75
C ASN A 2 29.55 -3.63 14.95
N GLY A 3 28.66 -2.90 15.63
CA GLY A 3 27.65 -2.03 14.99
C GLY A 3 28.21 -0.68 14.52
N SER A 4 29.20 -0.14 15.24
CA SER A 4 29.72 1.22 15.01
C SER A 4 30.30 1.44 13.61
N TRP A 5 31.03 0.47 13.05
CA TRP A 5 31.66 0.63 11.74
C TRP A 5 30.65 0.55 10.59
N PHE A 6 29.64 -0.33 10.71
CA PHE A 6 28.59 -0.45 9.71
C PHE A 6 27.66 0.76 9.72
N GLU A 7 27.27 1.23 10.91
CA GLU A 7 26.47 2.45 11.08
C GLU A 7 27.19 3.70 10.53
N GLU A 8 28.51 3.78 10.70
CA GLU A 8 29.31 4.89 10.19
C GLU A 8 29.45 4.87 8.67
N LEU A 9 29.55 3.67 8.07
CA LEU A 9 29.51 3.49 6.62
C LEU A 9 28.12 3.81 6.03
N GLU A 10 27.06 3.41 6.71
CA GLU A 10 25.67 3.73 6.34
C GLU A 10 25.41 5.24 6.40
N SER A 11 25.92 5.91 7.43
CA SER A 11 25.85 7.37 7.57
C SER A 11 26.59 8.10 6.44
N GLN A 12 27.81 7.66 6.10
CA GLN A 12 28.58 8.23 4.99
C GLN A 12 27.90 8.02 3.64
N LEU A 13 27.35 6.82 3.39
CA LEU A 13 26.59 6.53 2.18
C LEU A 13 25.34 7.42 2.07
N ASN A 14 24.59 7.58 3.17
CA ASN A 14 23.44 8.47 3.19
C ASN A 14 23.82 9.92 2.91
N GLN A 15 24.93 10.40 3.48
CA GLN A 15 25.41 11.76 3.24
C GLN A 15 25.82 11.98 1.77
N HIS A 16 26.49 11.01 1.14
CA HIS A 16 26.82 11.06 -0.28
C HIS A 16 25.58 10.96 -1.17
N PHE A 17 24.59 10.14 -0.78
CA PHE A 17 23.34 10.00 -1.51
C PHE A 17 22.49 11.29 -1.45
N GLU A 18 22.36 11.91 -0.28
CA GLU A 18 21.70 13.21 -0.13
C GLU A 18 22.42 14.31 -0.92
N SER A 19 23.75 14.31 -0.92
CA SER A 19 24.54 15.24 -1.74
C SER A 19 24.28 15.02 -3.24
N PHE A 20 24.19 13.76 -3.68
CA PHE A 20 23.85 13.41 -5.05
C PHE A 20 22.42 13.86 -5.41
N LEU A 21 21.41 13.57 -4.59
CA LEU A 21 20.02 13.96 -4.83
C LEU A 21 19.83 15.48 -4.81
N SER A 22 20.55 16.21 -3.96
CA SER A 22 20.49 17.68 -3.95
C SER A 22 21.09 18.31 -5.21
N ALA A 23 22.12 17.68 -5.78
CA ALA A 23 22.70 18.06 -7.06
C ALA A 23 21.85 17.62 -8.27
N ASN A 24 20.92 16.68 -8.08
CA ASN A 24 20.15 16.01 -9.13
C ASN A 24 18.63 16.01 -8.80
N PRO A 25 17.94 17.16 -8.95
CA PRO A 25 16.54 17.30 -8.54
C PRO A 25 15.56 16.38 -9.27
N GLU A 26 15.82 16.05 -10.55
CA GLU A 26 14.97 15.15 -11.32
C GLU A 26 15.04 13.70 -10.81
N GLN A 27 16.24 13.24 -10.44
CA GLN A 27 16.46 11.91 -9.86
C GLN A 27 15.79 11.81 -8.49
N LYS A 28 15.83 12.88 -7.69
CA LYS A 28 15.08 12.96 -6.43
C LYS A 28 13.57 12.85 -6.66
N ARG A 29 13.04 13.57 -7.66
CA ARG A 29 11.62 13.52 -8.02
C ARG A 29 11.18 12.12 -8.47
N LEU A 30 11.98 11.45 -9.32
CA LEU A 30 11.71 10.09 -9.78
C LEU A 30 11.69 9.09 -8.63
N LEU A 31 12.65 9.20 -7.70
CA LEU A 31 12.70 8.37 -6.50
C LEU A 31 11.45 8.58 -5.62
N GLU A 32 11.05 9.83 -5.39
CA GLU A 32 9.83 10.15 -4.63
C GLU A 32 8.56 9.60 -5.30
N GLU A 33 8.50 9.58 -6.64
CA GLU A 33 7.40 8.96 -7.40
C GLU A 33 7.37 7.44 -7.24
N GLU A 34 8.51 6.77 -7.36
CA GLU A 34 8.62 5.32 -7.16
C GLU A 34 8.21 4.93 -5.72
N GLU A 35 8.67 5.66 -4.71
CA GLU A 35 8.27 5.44 -3.32
C GLU A 35 6.75 5.59 -3.12
N LEU A 36 6.12 6.56 -3.78
CA LEU A 36 4.68 6.78 -3.68
C LEU A 36 3.90 5.64 -4.35
N GLU A 37 4.36 5.17 -5.51
CA GLU A 37 3.77 4.01 -6.19
C GLU A 37 3.91 2.74 -5.34
N ASP A 38 5.08 2.52 -4.72
CA ASP A 38 5.30 1.41 -3.81
C ASP A 38 4.39 1.44 -2.58
N ARG A 39 4.25 2.61 -1.96
CA ARG A 39 3.31 2.81 -0.85
C ARG A 39 1.88 2.52 -1.31
N GLN A 40 1.49 2.98 -2.49
CA GLN A 40 0.17 2.70 -3.05
C GLN A 40 -0.05 1.20 -3.27
N ARG A 41 0.91 0.50 -3.87
CA ARG A 41 0.86 -0.96 -4.07
C ARG A 41 0.66 -1.70 -2.75
N CYS A 42 1.47 -1.39 -1.75
CA CYS A 42 1.36 -1.97 -0.40
C CYS A 42 -0.03 -1.77 0.21
N VAL A 43 -0.59 -0.56 0.10
CA VAL A 43 -1.93 -0.25 0.65
C VAL A 43 -3.03 -1.02 -0.10
N ILE A 44 -2.95 -1.12 -1.42
CA ILE A 44 -3.91 -1.89 -2.24
C ILE A 44 -3.87 -3.37 -1.87
N GLU A 45 -2.68 -3.97 -1.76
CA GLU A 45 -2.53 -5.37 -1.37
C GLU A 45 -3.12 -5.64 0.01
N ARG A 46 -2.87 -4.73 0.97
CA ARG A 46 -3.45 -4.82 2.32
C ARG A 46 -4.96 -4.71 2.28
N GLN A 47 -5.52 -3.82 1.46
CA GLN A 47 -6.96 -3.66 1.27
C GLN A 47 -7.59 -4.95 0.74
N LEU A 48 -7.00 -5.57 -0.28
CA LEU A 48 -7.47 -6.84 -0.86
C LEU A 48 -7.45 -7.98 0.17
N MET A 49 -6.39 -8.07 0.96
CA MET A 49 -6.30 -9.03 2.07
C MET A 49 -7.46 -8.86 3.07
N LEU A 50 -7.71 -7.63 3.52
CA LEU A 50 -8.78 -7.34 4.48
C LEU A 50 -10.18 -7.57 3.88
N GLN A 51 -10.38 -7.29 2.60
CA GLN A 51 -11.64 -7.60 1.91
C GLN A 51 -11.90 -9.11 1.89
N ARG A 52 -10.90 -9.93 1.57
CA ARG A 52 -11.01 -11.39 1.61
C ARG A 52 -11.33 -11.89 3.03
N GLN A 53 -10.67 -11.34 4.05
CA GLN A 53 -10.96 -11.68 5.45
C GLN A 53 -12.40 -11.32 5.83
N ARG A 54 -12.88 -10.14 5.44
CA ARG A 54 -14.28 -9.72 5.66
C ARG A 54 -15.26 -10.71 5.02
N GLU A 55 -15.03 -11.12 3.77
CA GLU A 55 -15.88 -12.09 3.07
C GLU A 55 -15.89 -13.45 3.76
N GLN A 56 -14.73 -13.91 4.25
CA GLN A 56 -14.64 -15.15 5.02
C GLN A 56 -15.44 -15.08 6.32
N LEU A 57 -15.34 -13.98 7.06
CA LEU A 57 -16.14 -13.77 8.28
C LEU A 57 -17.64 -13.71 7.98
N GLN A 58 -18.04 -13.02 6.92
CA GLN A 58 -19.44 -12.99 6.48
C GLN A 58 -19.95 -14.39 6.16
N LYS A 59 -19.17 -15.21 5.44
CA LYS A 59 -19.52 -16.62 5.17
C LYS A 59 -19.64 -17.45 6.46
N LYS A 60 -18.76 -17.23 7.44
CA LYS A 60 -18.85 -17.90 8.76
C LYS A 60 -20.12 -17.49 9.50
N LEU A 61 -20.44 -16.20 9.55
CA LEU A 61 -21.65 -15.68 10.18
C LEU A 61 -22.92 -16.25 9.54
N LEU A 62 -22.97 -16.30 8.20
CA LEU A 62 -24.10 -16.90 7.48
C LEU A 62 -24.30 -18.39 7.79
N LYS A 63 -23.23 -19.14 8.04
CA LYS A 63 -23.31 -20.55 8.49
C LYS A 63 -23.76 -20.69 9.94
N LEU A 64 -23.43 -19.72 10.79
CA LEU A 64 -23.73 -19.76 12.21
C LEU A 64 -25.22 -19.46 12.51
N VAL A 65 -25.89 -18.67 11.66
CA VAL A 65 -27.34 -18.37 11.78
C VAL A 65 -28.22 -19.64 11.80
N PRO A 66 -28.15 -20.56 10.81
CA PRO A 66 -28.97 -21.77 10.83
C PRO A 66 -28.62 -22.69 12.01
N GLU A 67 -27.35 -22.73 12.45
CA GLU A 67 -26.94 -23.49 13.63
C GLU A 67 -27.62 -22.96 14.90
N ILE A 68 -27.60 -21.64 15.13
CA ILE A 68 -28.31 -21.00 16.25
C ILE A 68 -29.80 -21.34 16.21
N ASN A 69 -30.44 -21.18 15.04
CA ASN A 69 -31.87 -21.45 14.89
C ASN A 69 -32.21 -22.92 15.19
N SER A 70 -31.34 -23.85 14.79
CA SER A 70 -31.53 -25.27 15.09
C SER A 70 -31.50 -25.57 16.59
N TRP A 71 -30.57 -24.96 17.34
CA TRP A 71 -30.47 -25.12 18.78
C TRP A 71 -31.59 -24.42 19.53
N GLN A 72 -32.03 -23.25 19.04
CA GLN A 72 -33.22 -22.57 19.55
C GLN A 72 -34.47 -23.44 19.40
N ASN A 73 -34.66 -24.07 18.24
CA ASN A 73 -35.77 -25.01 18.01
C ASN A 73 -35.69 -26.24 18.93
N ARG A 74 -34.49 -26.79 19.15
CA ARG A 74 -34.27 -27.91 20.10
C ARG A 74 -34.61 -27.50 21.53
N LEU A 75 -34.24 -26.28 21.94
CA LEU A 75 -34.54 -25.74 23.25
C LEU A 75 -36.06 -25.56 23.45
N ILE A 76 -36.77 -25.06 22.44
CA ILE A 76 -38.24 -24.95 22.48
C ILE A 76 -38.89 -26.34 22.65
N ARG A 77 -38.45 -27.34 21.87
CA ARG A 77 -38.95 -28.73 21.98
C ARG A 77 -38.65 -29.35 23.34
N ALA A 78 -37.43 -29.18 23.86
CA ALA A 78 -37.05 -29.70 25.17
C ALA A 78 -37.90 -29.08 26.31
N ARG A 79 -38.24 -27.79 26.21
CA ARG A 79 -39.15 -27.13 27.15
C ARG A 79 -40.58 -27.67 27.07
N GLN A 80 -41.08 -27.96 25.87
CA GLN A 80 -42.42 -28.54 25.67
C GLN A 80 -42.54 -29.92 26.33
N VAL A 81 -41.48 -30.74 26.25
CA VAL A 81 -41.43 -32.08 26.86
C VAL A 81 -41.02 -32.04 28.34
N GLN A 82 -40.72 -30.84 28.89
CA GLN A 82 -40.26 -30.63 30.27
C GLN A 82 -38.99 -31.42 30.66
N ASP A 83 -38.16 -31.77 29.67
CA ASP A 83 -36.85 -32.39 29.92
C ASP A 83 -35.81 -31.33 30.26
N TRP A 84 -35.67 -31.03 31.56
CA TRP A 84 -34.79 -29.99 32.08
C TRP A 84 -33.30 -30.22 31.75
N LYS A 85 -32.85 -31.49 31.65
CA LYS A 85 -31.45 -31.79 31.29
C LYS A 85 -31.17 -31.39 29.85
N SER A 86 -32.07 -31.74 28.94
CA SER A 86 -31.96 -31.36 27.53
C SER A 86 -32.08 -29.84 27.32
N VAL A 87 -32.91 -29.16 28.12
CA VAL A 87 -33.01 -27.69 28.11
C VAL A 87 -31.69 -27.05 28.51
N GLU A 88 -31.03 -27.53 29.57
CA GLU A 88 -29.76 -26.98 30.04
C GLU A 88 -28.65 -27.14 28.98
N ILE A 89 -28.55 -28.32 28.36
CA ILE A 89 -27.56 -28.60 27.31
C ILE A 89 -27.81 -27.70 26.09
N ALA A 90 -29.05 -27.64 25.60
CA ALA A 90 -29.39 -26.82 24.45
C ALA A 90 -29.15 -25.32 24.72
N ALA A 91 -29.44 -24.84 25.93
CA ALA A 91 -29.19 -23.46 26.33
C ALA A 91 -27.69 -23.13 26.39
N LYS A 92 -26.86 -24.05 26.90
CA LYS A 92 -25.40 -23.89 26.90
C LYS A 92 -24.85 -23.80 25.48
N GLU A 93 -25.27 -24.69 24.58
CA GLU A 93 -24.81 -24.68 23.19
C GLU A 93 -25.30 -23.45 22.41
N GLN A 94 -26.55 -23.02 22.60
CA GLN A 94 -27.05 -21.77 22.02
C GLN A 94 -26.23 -20.57 22.49
N LYS A 95 -25.95 -20.47 23.80
CA LYS A 95 -25.12 -19.39 24.36
C LYS A 95 -23.71 -19.39 23.78
N LYS A 96 -23.09 -20.56 23.62
CA LYS A 96 -21.77 -20.68 22.97
C LYS A 96 -21.79 -20.17 21.54
N LEU A 97 -22.80 -20.56 20.74
CA LEU A 97 -22.94 -20.11 19.37
C LEU A 97 -23.21 -18.60 19.28
N MET A 98 -24.06 -18.05 20.15
CA MET A 98 -24.28 -16.60 20.21
C MET A 98 -23.01 -15.83 20.57
N ASN A 99 -22.21 -16.32 21.52
CA ASN A 99 -20.93 -15.70 21.86
C ASN A 99 -19.95 -15.75 20.69
N LYS A 100 -19.86 -16.89 19.99
CA LYS A 100 -19.07 -17.00 18.75
C LYS A 100 -19.54 -15.99 17.70
N GLY A 101 -20.85 -15.90 17.47
CA GLY A 101 -21.44 -14.91 16.57
C GLY A 101 -21.07 -13.48 16.96
N LYS A 102 -21.14 -13.14 18.25
CA LYS A 102 -20.75 -11.81 18.76
C LYS A 102 -19.28 -11.50 18.47
N ASN A 103 -18.37 -12.42 18.75
CA ASN A 103 -16.94 -12.23 18.49
C ASN A 103 -16.64 -12.05 16.99
N GLU A 104 -17.28 -12.84 16.13
CA GLU A 104 -17.13 -12.72 14.68
C GLU A 104 -17.69 -11.38 14.15
N TRP A 105 -18.76 -10.86 14.76
CA TRP A 105 -19.29 -9.52 14.48
C TRP A 105 -18.36 -8.40 14.94
N GLU A 106 -17.73 -8.53 16.11
CA GLU A 106 -16.72 -7.60 16.61
C GLU A 106 -15.50 -7.55 15.67
N ALA A 107 -14.98 -8.71 15.27
CA ALA A 107 -13.90 -8.80 14.29
C ALA A 107 -14.26 -8.17 12.94
N LEU A 108 -15.51 -8.37 12.47
CA LEU A 108 -16.00 -7.73 11.24
C LEU A 108 -16.05 -6.20 11.36
N LYS A 109 -16.43 -5.68 12.53
CA LYS A 109 -16.44 -4.24 12.81
C LYS A 109 -15.02 -3.67 12.79
N GLU A 110 -14.06 -4.34 13.40
CA GLU A 110 -12.64 -3.94 13.38
C GLU A 110 -12.09 -3.88 11.96
N ILE A 111 -12.32 -4.93 11.15
CA ILE A 111 -11.90 -4.96 9.74
C ILE A 111 -12.57 -3.84 8.94
N ARG A 112 -13.83 -3.50 9.22
CA ARG A 112 -14.52 -2.39 8.56
C ARG A 112 -13.88 -1.04 8.88
N ILE A 113 -13.50 -0.82 10.15
CA ILE A 113 -12.80 0.40 10.57
C ILE A 113 -11.44 0.48 9.87
N GLU A 114 -10.69 -0.62 9.85
CA GLU A 114 -9.37 -0.67 9.20
C GLU A 114 -9.46 -0.42 7.70
N LEU A 115 -10.42 -1.05 7.01
CA LEU A 115 -10.68 -0.80 5.59
C LEU A 115 -11.04 0.67 5.33
N SER A 116 -11.83 1.30 6.20
CA SER A 116 -12.18 2.72 6.04
C SER A 116 -10.95 3.63 6.15
N ARG A 117 -10.02 3.33 7.06
CA ARG A 117 -8.76 4.05 7.23
C ARG A 117 -7.84 3.87 6.03
N LEU A 118 -7.68 2.64 5.56
CA LEU A 118 -6.86 2.34 4.39
C LEU A 118 -7.42 2.97 3.12
N ASN A 119 -8.74 2.98 2.94
CA ASN A 119 -9.36 3.67 1.81
C ASN A 119 -9.10 5.18 1.87
N ALA A 120 -9.18 5.79 3.06
CA ALA A 120 -8.85 7.20 3.22
C ALA A 120 -7.37 7.49 2.92
N ALA A 121 -6.45 6.64 3.40
CA ALA A 121 -5.02 6.75 3.11
C ALA A 121 -4.73 6.59 1.60
N LEU A 122 -5.37 5.63 0.95
CA LEU A 122 -5.24 5.40 -0.49
C LEU A 122 -5.75 6.61 -1.29
N ASN A 123 -6.88 7.20 -0.90
CA ASN A 123 -7.38 8.42 -1.54
C ASN A 123 -6.39 9.58 -1.43
N VAL A 124 -5.75 9.74 -0.27
CA VAL A 124 -4.72 10.77 -0.06
C VAL A 124 -3.50 10.49 -0.95
N LEU A 125 -3.01 9.25 -0.99
CA LEU A 125 -1.89 8.86 -1.85
C LEU A 125 -2.20 9.10 -3.33
N GLN A 126 -3.41 8.75 -3.79
CA GLN A 126 -3.84 9.00 -5.17
C GLN A 126 -3.91 10.50 -5.49
N GLN A 127 -4.33 11.35 -4.55
CA GLN A 127 -4.31 12.79 -4.73
C GLN A 127 -2.87 13.32 -4.85
N ILE A 128 -1.96 12.84 -4.00
CA ILE A 128 -0.54 13.24 -4.05
C ILE A 128 0.07 12.84 -5.38
N ILE A 129 -0.11 11.58 -5.82
CA ILE A 129 0.38 11.09 -7.12
C ILE A 129 -0.22 11.87 -8.29
N GLY A 130 -1.51 12.21 -8.22
CA GLY A 130 -2.17 13.05 -9.24
C GLY A 130 -1.58 14.47 -9.31
N ILE A 131 -1.18 15.05 -8.18
CA ILE A 131 -0.53 16.36 -8.11
C ILE A 131 0.90 16.29 -8.65
N THR A 132 1.69 15.27 -8.30
CA THR A 132 3.08 15.11 -8.80
C THR A 132 3.10 14.93 -10.32
N HIS A 133 2.18 14.13 -10.86
CA HIS A 133 2.05 13.92 -12.30
C HIS A 133 1.59 15.17 -13.09
N ASN A 134 0.83 16.06 -12.47
CA ASN A 134 0.43 17.32 -13.11
C ASN A 134 1.58 18.35 -13.10
N ASN A 135 2.37 18.39 -12.03
CA ASN A 135 3.55 19.27 -11.95
C ASN A 135 4.68 18.82 -12.89
N SER A 136 4.88 17.51 -13.08
CA SER A 136 5.86 16.98 -14.04
C SER A 136 5.49 17.27 -15.51
N LYS A 137 4.19 17.32 -15.85
CA LYS A 137 3.70 17.82 -17.15
C LYS A 137 3.95 19.31 -17.38
N ILE A 138 3.97 20.11 -16.31
CA ILE A 138 4.31 21.54 -16.39
C ILE A 138 5.83 21.70 -16.56
N PHE A 139 6.63 20.90 -15.86
CA PHE A 139 8.10 20.91 -15.97
C PHE A 139 8.63 20.37 -17.30
N THR A 140 7.97 19.39 -17.91
CA THR A 140 8.33 18.89 -19.26
C THR A 140 8.14 19.94 -20.35
N ARG A 141 7.19 20.88 -20.18
CA ARG A 141 7.04 22.04 -21.07
C ARG A 141 8.19 23.06 -20.95
N VAL A 142 8.86 23.10 -19.79
CA VAL A 142 10.07 23.88 -19.58
C VAL A 142 11.32 23.12 -20.04
N SER A 143 11.33 21.78 -19.93
CA SER A 143 12.43 20.91 -20.41
C SER A 143 12.57 20.84 -21.94
N THR A 144 11.59 21.33 -22.72
CA THR A 144 11.81 21.57 -24.16
C THR A 144 12.97 22.56 -24.42
N ASN A 145 13.31 23.44 -23.47
CA ASN A 145 14.52 24.28 -23.54
C ASN A 145 15.82 23.53 -23.16
N LEU A 146 15.74 22.39 -22.46
CA LEU A 146 16.90 21.56 -22.09
C LEU A 146 17.33 20.64 -23.23
N ASN A 147 16.37 20.08 -23.99
CA ASN A 147 16.68 19.43 -25.27
C ASN A 147 17.33 20.40 -26.27
N ASP A 148 17.04 21.70 -26.18
CA ASP A 148 17.70 22.73 -26.97
C ASP A 148 19.17 22.90 -26.53
N LEU A 149 19.45 22.77 -25.22
CA LEU A 149 20.81 22.82 -24.68
C LEU A 149 21.64 21.60 -25.09
N GLU A 150 21.07 20.40 -25.03
CA GLU A 150 21.74 19.15 -25.42
C GLU A 150 22.05 19.14 -26.94
N ASN A 151 21.11 19.62 -27.76
CA ASN A 151 21.33 19.85 -29.19
C ASN A 151 22.42 20.92 -29.48
N THR A 152 22.58 21.92 -28.61
CA THR A 152 23.67 22.91 -28.75
C THR A 152 25.03 22.35 -28.39
N TRP A 153 25.11 21.41 -27.44
CA TRP A 153 26.34 20.71 -27.07
C TRP A 153 26.78 19.72 -28.15
N ASP A 154 25.87 18.93 -28.71
CA ASP A 154 26.18 18.01 -29.82
C ASP A 154 26.73 18.73 -31.05
N LYS A 155 26.18 19.92 -31.37
CA LYS A 155 26.71 20.77 -32.44
C LYS A 155 28.11 21.27 -32.15
N PHE A 156 28.36 21.74 -30.93
CA PHE A 156 29.67 22.23 -30.52
C PHE A 156 30.75 21.13 -30.58
N GLU A 157 30.43 19.92 -30.11
CA GLU A 157 31.35 18.78 -30.18
C GLU A 157 31.68 18.38 -31.61
N SER A 158 30.66 18.35 -32.49
CA SER A 158 30.86 18.06 -33.91
C SER A 158 31.73 19.10 -34.63
N GLU A 159 31.61 20.38 -34.24
CA GLU A 159 32.46 21.46 -34.78
C GLU A 159 33.92 21.36 -34.29
N GLN A 160 34.13 21.01 -33.01
CA GLN A 160 35.48 20.79 -32.47
C GLN A 160 36.18 19.59 -33.14
N GLU A 161 35.44 18.52 -33.43
CA GLU A 161 35.99 17.33 -34.08
C GLU A 161 36.41 17.64 -35.53
N LEU A 162 35.61 18.42 -36.26
CA LEU A 162 35.95 18.94 -37.59
C LEU A 162 37.17 19.88 -37.54
N GLU A 163 37.29 20.72 -36.53
CA GLU A 163 38.43 21.62 -36.38
C GLU A 163 39.72 20.84 -36.06
N CYS A 164 39.62 19.77 -35.27
CA CYS A 164 40.73 18.85 -35.02
C CYS A 164 41.18 18.12 -36.30
N LEU A 165 40.24 17.69 -37.14
CA LEU A 165 40.55 17.08 -38.44
C LEU A 165 41.16 18.08 -39.42
N ARG A 166 40.67 19.33 -39.46
CA ARG A 166 41.26 20.42 -40.27
C ARG A 166 42.69 20.75 -39.84
N ARG A 167 42.96 20.79 -38.53
CA ARG A 167 44.32 21.01 -38.01
C ARG A 167 45.25 19.83 -38.28
N LYS A 168 44.73 18.59 -38.34
CA LYS A 168 45.50 17.40 -38.74
C LYS A 168 45.78 17.33 -40.25
N ASN A 169 44.86 17.80 -41.10
CA ASN A 169 45.04 17.86 -42.56
C ASN A 169 45.80 19.11 -43.06
N SER A 170 46.09 20.07 -42.18
CA SER A 170 46.87 21.28 -42.46
C SER A 170 48.35 21.16 -42.06
N ARG A 171 48.82 19.95 -41.74
CA ARG A 171 50.24 19.58 -41.60
C ARG A 171 50.60 18.56 -42.66
#